data_AF-A0A440AYD4-F1
#
_entry.id   AF-A0A440AYD4-F1
#
_cell.length_a   1.000
_cell.length_b   1.000
_cell.length_c   1.000
_cell.angle_alpha   90.00
_cell.angle_beta   90.00
_cell.angle_gamma   90.00
#
_symmetry.space_group_name_H-M   'P 1'
#
loop_
_entity.id
_entity.type
_entity.pdbx_description
1 polymer ?
#
loop_
_entity_poly.entity_id
_entity_poly.type
_entity_poly.pdbx_seq_one_letter_code
_entity_poly.pdbx_strand_id
1 'polypeptide(L)'
;MGNAQPRDYNDRSDIEKILSQWKKLDGLLSRRDWSAAVVRAATATELTLNYAIRHEFRTRSQLDAAFVDSLLKWANGLAGKLDKLLLPLLMGLPRQPAVAALSGLAREINDRRNSIVHRGEFTDEAPAHQIIQSCRQFVEGVVNQYDPAFSLPALGGGARTRPPVIQP
;
A
#
# COMPACT_ATOMS: atom_id res chain seq x y z
N MET A 1 -29.44 2.24 -15.17
CA MET A 1 -28.75 1.43 -14.13
C MET A 1 -28.28 2.40 -13.07
N GLY A 2 -28.81 2.33 -11.85
CA GLY A 2 -28.51 3.29 -10.79
C GLY A 2 -27.03 3.24 -10.43
N ASN A 3 -26.36 4.40 -10.44
CA ASN A 3 -25.03 4.53 -9.89
C ASN A 3 -25.09 4.16 -8.40
N ALA A 4 -24.54 3.01 -8.03
CA ALA A 4 -24.31 2.68 -6.64
C ALA A 4 -23.50 3.82 -6.01
N GLN A 5 -24.02 4.43 -4.95
CA GLN A 5 -23.30 5.43 -4.19
C GLN A 5 -21.94 4.85 -3.79
N PRO A 6 -20.82 5.57 -4.01
CA PRO A 6 -19.52 5.07 -3.63
C PRO A 6 -19.50 4.81 -2.12
N ARG A 7 -19.23 3.56 -1.73
CA ARG A 7 -19.06 3.15 -0.33
C ARG A 7 -18.00 4.04 0.34
N ASP A 8 -18.30 4.49 1.57
CA ASP A 8 -17.39 5.33 2.36
C ASP A 8 -16.01 4.67 2.44
N TYR A 9 -14.95 5.48 2.45
CA TYR A 9 -13.59 4.95 2.51
C TYR A 9 -13.37 4.11 3.77
N ASN A 10 -13.96 4.48 4.90
CA ASN A 10 -13.78 3.80 6.16
C ASN A 10 -14.40 2.39 6.15
N ASP A 11 -15.49 2.21 5.40
CA ASP A 11 -16.22 0.94 5.27
C ASP A 11 -15.56 -0.04 4.29
N ARG A 12 -14.50 0.37 3.60
CA ARG A 12 -13.76 -0.50 2.67
C ARG A 12 -12.90 -1.51 3.42
N SER A 13 -12.83 -2.71 2.86
CA SER A 13 -11.84 -3.73 3.22
C SER A 13 -10.42 -3.21 2.97
N ASP A 14 -9.42 -3.86 3.59
CA ASP A 14 -8.02 -3.45 3.42
C ASP A 14 -7.55 -3.57 1.96
N ILE A 15 -7.97 -4.63 1.24
CA ILE A 15 -7.68 -4.80 -0.19
C ILE A 15 -8.29 -3.66 -1.03
N GLU A 16 -9.56 -3.30 -0.78
CA GLU A 16 -10.18 -2.16 -1.47
C GLU A 16 -9.47 -0.84 -1.15
N LYS A 17 -8.96 -0.66 0.08
CA LYS A 17 -8.18 0.50 0.48
C LYS A 17 -6.82 0.54 -0.22
N ILE A 18 -6.12 -0.59 -0.36
CA ILE A 18 -4.87 -0.72 -1.12
C ILE A 18 -5.10 -0.33 -2.58
N LEU A 19 -6.12 -0.92 -3.23
CA LEU A 19 -6.47 -0.61 -4.62
C LEU A 19 -6.88 0.86 -4.80
N SER A 20 -7.54 1.45 -3.80
CA SER A 20 -7.89 2.87 -3.81
C SER A 20 -6.66 3.78 -3.76
N GLN A 21 -5.65 3.44 -2.95
CA GLN A 21 -4.37 4.17 -2.95
C GLN A 21 -3.64 3.99 -4.27
N TRP A 22 -3.62 2.78 -4.84
CA TRP A 22 -3.00 2.51 -6.14
C TRP A 22 -3.63 3.30 -7.28
N LYS A 23 -4.97 3.35 -7.34
CA LYS A 23 -5.70 4.18 -8.31
C LYS A 23 -5.43 5.67 -8.14
N LYS A 24 -5.32 6.14 -6.89
CA LYS A 24 -5.02 7.56 -6.61
C LYS A 24 -3.58 7.91 -7.00
N LEU A 25 -2.65 6.99 -6.76
CA LEU A 25 -1.26 7.07 -7.19
C LEU A 25 -1.16 7.20 -8.72
N ASP A 26 -1.87 6.37 -9.49
CA ASP A 26 -1.90 6.45 -10.96
C ASP A 26 -2.34 7.84 -11.46
N GLY A 27 -3.37 8.40 -10.83
CA GLY A 27 -3.81 9.77 -11.10
C GLY A 27 -2.76 10.83 -10.77
N LEU A 28 -1.89 10.61 -9.79
CA LEU A 28 -0.82 11.55 -9.43
C LEU A 28 0.35 11.46 -10.41
N LEU A 29 0.68 10.26 -10.90
CA LEU A 29 1.68 10.07 -11.95
C LEU A 29 1.30 10.80 -13.24
N SER A 30 0.05 10.71 -13.67
CA SER A 30 -0.41 11.45 -14.86
C SER A 30 -0.34 12.98 -14.71
N ARG A 31 -0.30 13.49 -13.47
CA ARG A 31 -0.10 14.91 -13.14
C ARG A 31 1.34 15.26 -12.79
N ARG A 32 2.27 14.30 -12.85
CA ARG A 32 3.69 14.46 -12.46
C ARG A 32 3.87 14.93 -11.01
N ASP A 33 2.91 14.57 -10.15
CA ASP A 33 2.98 14.87 -8.71
C ASP A 33 3.71 13.73 -7.99
N TRP A 34 5.02 13.71 -8.16
CA TRP A 34 5.88 12.59 -7.79
C TRP A 34 5.96 12.38 -6.27
N SER A 35 6.10 13.46 -5.50
CA SER A 35 6.14 13.39 -4.03
C SER A 35 4.85 12.81 -3.47
N ALA A 36 3.69 13.29 -3.95
CA ALA A 36 2.42 12.74 -3.51
C ALA A 36 2.23 11.30 -3.97
N ALA A 37 2.69 10.93 -5.16
CA ALA A 37 2.63 9.55 -5.65
C ALA A 37 3.42 8.60 -4.74
N VAL A 38 4.62 8.98 -4.32
CA VAL A 38 5.43 8.22 -3.35
C VAL A 38 4.72 8.10 -2.00
N VAL A 39 4.11 9.16 -1.49
CA VAL A 39 3.34 9.09 -0.24
C VAL A 39 2.16 8.12 -0.35
N ARG A 40 1.47 8.07 -1.50
CA ARG A 40 0.40 7.09 -1.75
C ARG A 40 0.93 5.67 -1.86
N ALA A 41 2.10 5.48 -2.48
CA ALA A 41 2.77 4.18 -2.54
C ALA A 41 3.06 3.66 -1.13
N ALA A 42 3.71 4.46 -0.29
CA ALA A 42 3.99 4.09 1.11
C ALA A 42 2.71 3.82 1.92
N THR A 43 1.64 4.57 1.67
CA THR A 43 0.34 4.32 2.30
C THR A 43 -0.23 2.96 1.89
N ALA A 44 -0.12 2.57 0.61
CA ALA A 44 -0.54 1.25 0.13
C ALA A 44 0.27 0.12 0.80
N THR A 45 1.59 0.28 0.89
CA THR A 45 2.48 -0.63 1.63
C THR A 45 2.03 -0.82 3.08
N GLU A 46 1.64 0.26 3.76
CA GLU A 46 1.22 0.21 5.17
C GLU A 46 -0.13 -0.47 5.34
N LEU A 47 -1.06 -0.23 4.41
CA LEU A 47 -2.35 -0.93 4.39
C LEU A 47 -2.17 -2.43 4.10
N THR A 48 -1.19 -2.82 3.29
CA THR A 48 -0.83 -4.24 3.11
C THR A 48 -0.35 -4.89 4.40
N LEU A 49 0.43 -4.18 5.23
CA LEU A 49 0.80 -4.69 6.56
C LEU A 49 -0.43 -4.83 7.46
N ASN A 50 -1.34 -3.85 7.46
CA ASN A 50 -2.59 -3.95 8.22
C ASN A 50 -3.40 -5.18 7.79
N TYR A 51 -3.52 -5.42 6.48
CA TYR A 51 -4.21 -6.58 5.91
C TYR A 51 -3.62 -7.89 6.43
N ALA A 52 -2.30 -8.06 6.29
CA ALA A 52 -1.60 -9.27 6.71
C ALA A 52 -1.72 -9.50 8.24
N ILE A 53 -1.51 -8.45 9.04
CA ILE A 53 -1.61 -8.54 10.50
C ILE A 53 -3.04 -8.90 10.94
N ARG A 54 -4.05 -8.25 10.36
CA ARG A 54 -5.46 -8.58 10.65
C ARG A 54 -5.81 -10.00 10.22
N HIS A 55 -5.27 -10.47 9.10
CA HIS A 55 -5.45 -11.85 8.68
C HIS A 55 -4.86 -12.82 9.71
N GLU A 56 -3.61 -12.63 10.13
CA GLU A 56 -2.97 -13.49 11.13
C GLU A 56 -3.73 -13.52 12.46
N PHE A 57 -4.15 -12.36 12.98
CA PHE A 57 -4.92 -12.30 14.22
C PHE A 57 -6.29 -12.97 14.08
N ARG A 58 -7.01 -12.78 12.97
CA ARG A 58 -8.30 -13.44 12.74
C ARG A 58 -8.18 -14.96 12.62
N THR A 59 -7.11 -15.44 12.02
CA THR A 59 -6.90 -16.89 11.82
C THR A 59 -6.43 -17.59 13.10
N ARG A 60 -5.70 -16.90 13.98
CA ARG A 60 -4.92 -17.55 15.05
C ARG A 60 -5.23 -17.06 16.46
N SER A 61 -6.17 -16.14 16.60
CA SER A 61 -6.57 -15.60 17.91
C SER A 61 -8.07 -15.32 17.96
N GLN A 62 -8.58 -15.05 19.16
CA GLN A 62 -9.96 -14.57 19.39
C GLN A 62 -9.99 -13.09 19.77
N LEU A 63 -8.91 -12.35 19.47
CA LEU A 63 -8.83 -10.93 19.78
C LEU A 63 -9.86 -10.16 18.97
N ASP A 64 -10.57 -9.24 19.63
CA ASP A 64 -11.51 -8.38 18.96
C ASP A 64 -10.81 -7.39 18.01
N ALA A 65 -11.57 -6.89 17.03
CA ALA A 65 -11.02 -6.00 16.02
C ALA A 65 -10.54 -4.66 16.60
N ALA A 66 -11.15 -4.17 17.68
CA ALA A 66 -10.78 -2.89 18.28
C ALA A 66 -9.41 -2.98 18.99
N PHE A 67 -9.13 -4.10 19.64
CA PHE A 67 -7.84 -4.40 20.23
C PHE A 67 -6.76 -4.51 19.15
N VAL A 68 -7.00 -5.26 18.08
CA VAL A 68 -6.06 -5.36 16.95
C VAL A 68 -5.79 -3.98 16.34
N ASP A 69 -6.82 -3.15 16.19
CA ASP A 69 -6.66 -1.78 15.70
C ASP A 69 -5.84 -0.90 16.67
N SER A 70 -5.94 -1.14 17.98
CA SER A 70 -5.08 -0.48 18.97
C SER A 70 -3.61 -0.89 18.82
N LEU A 71 -3.33 -2.16 18.53
CA LEU A 71 -1.97 -2.64 18.25
C LEU A 71 -1.41 -2.03 16.96
N LEU A 72 -2.21 -1.96 15.90
CA LEU A 72 -1.80 -1.33 14.63
C LEU A 72 -1.47 0.15 14.80
N LYS A 73 -2.24 0.87 15.64
CA LYS A 73 -1.96 2.27 16.00
C LYS A 73 -0.68 2.39 16.84
N TRP A 74 -0.52 1.52 17.84
CA TRP A 74 0.67 1.50 18.70
C TRP A 74 1.96 1.23 17.93
N ALA A 75 1.93 0.28 17.00
CA ALA A 75 3.11 -0.07 16.20
C ALA A 75 3.61 1.12 15.36
N ASN A 76 2.67 1.94 14.86
CA ASN A 76 2.88 3.19 14.12
C ASN A 76 3.82 3.10 12.90
N GLY A 77 3.26 3.34 11.71
CA GLY A 77 4.00 3.36 10.45
C GLY A 77 4.51 1.98 9.98
N LEU A 78 5.26 2.00 8.88
CA LEU A 78 5.71 0.78 8.17
C LEU A 78 6.65 -0.08 9.01
N ALA A 79 7.74 0.49 9.50
CA ALA A 79 8.76 -0.26 10.23
C ALA A 79 8.19 -0.90 11.49
N GLY A 80 7.41 -0.15 12.28
CA GLY A 80 6.80 -0.68 13.49
C GLY A 80 5.83 -1.82 13.21
N LYS A 81 4.99 -1.71 12.17
CA LYS A 81 4.04 -2.79 11.81
C LYS A 81 4.75 -4.03 11.29
N LEU A 82 5.81 -3.87 10.49
CA LEU A 82 6.57 -5.00 9.98
C LEU A 82 7.38 -5.69 11.09
N ASP A 83 8.24 -4.93 11.77
CA ASP A 83 9.25 -5.48 12.68
C ASP A 83 8.66 -5.90 14.04
N LYS A 84 7.64 -5.17 14.53
CA LYS A 84 7.09 -5.40 15.88
C LYS A 84 5.81 -6.23 15.89
N LEU A 85 5.12 -6.35 14.75
CA LEU A 85 3.87 -7.11 14.67
C LEU A 85 3.96 -8.24 13.65
N LEU A 86 4.12 -7.93 12.36
CA LEU A 86 3.97 -8.95 11.32
C LEU A 86 5.07 -10.02 11.40
N LEU A 87 6.35 -9.66 11.43
CA LEU A 87 7.43 -10.66 11.49
C LEU A 87 7.36 -11.54 12.75
N PRO A 88 7.10 -10.99 13.96
CA PRO A 88 6.84 -11.80 15.15
C PRO A 88 5.63 -12.73 15.00
N LEU A 89 4.52 -12.25 14.41
CA LEU A 89 3.35 -13.10 14.15
C LEU A 89 3.69 -14.25 13.22
N LEU A 90 4.54 -14.04 12.22
CA LEU A 90 4.91 -15.05 11.25
C LEU A 90 5.95 -16.05 11.76
N MET A 91 6.52 -15.86 12.95
CA MET A 91 7.58 -16.73 13.47
C MET A 91 7.16 -18.21 13.45
N GLY A 92 7.98 -19.04 12.79
CA GLY A 92 7.71 -20.48 12.63
C GLY A 92 6.71 -20.84 11.54
N LEU A 93 6.15 -19.87 10.81
CA LEU A 93 5.28 -20.12 9.67
C LEU A 93 6.06 -20.19 8.34
N PRO A 94 5.60 -21.00 7.37
CA PRO A 94 6.24 -21.12 6.05
C PRO A 94 6.38 -19.80 5.28
N ARG A 95 5.50 -18.82 5.53
CA ARG A 95 5.50 -17.51 4.87
C ARG A 95 6.50 -16.51 5.46
N GLN A 96 7.08 -16.80 6.64
CA GLN A 96 8.02 -15.89 7.31
C GLN A 96 9.21 -15.51 6.42
N PRO A 97 9.93 -16.45 5.76
CA PRO A 97 11.10 -16.10 4.97
C PRO A 97 10.73 -15.22 3.76
N ALA A 98 9.59 -15.50 3.12
CA ALA A 98 9.10 -14.72 1.99
C ALA A 98 8.79 -13.27 2.40
N VAL A 99 8.11 -13.06 3.53
CA VAL A 99 7.82 -11.70 4.02
C VAL A 99 9.08 -11.01 4.54
N ALA A 100 9.97 -11.73 5.22
CA ALA A 100 11.23 -11.18 5.73
C ALA A 100 12.14 -10.68 4.59
N ALA A 101 12.17 -11.37 3.45
CA ALA A 101 12.94 -10.96 2.27
C ALA A 101 12.49 -9.60 1.70
N LEU A 102 11.24 -9.19 1.96
CA LEU A 102 10.67 -7.92 1.49
C LEU A 102 10.98 -6.74 2.43
N SER A 103 11.63 -6.97 3.57
CA SER A 103 11.91 -5.92 4.57
C SER A 103 12.80 -4.80 4.04
N GLY A 104 13.70 -5.12 3.09
CA GLY A 104 14.52 -4.11 2.41
C GLY A 104 13.67 -3.09 1.64
N LEU A 105 12.65 -3.58 0.91
CA LEU A 105 11.72 -2.72 0.16
C LEU A 105 10.89 -1.86 1.12
N ALA A 106 10.41 -2.43 2.23
CA ALA A 106 9.65 -1.67 3.22
C ALA A 106 10.48 -0.52 3.83
N ARG A 107 11.76 -0.76 4.12
CA ARG A 107 12.68 0.27 4.63
C ARG A 107 12.91 1.36 3.59
N GLU A 108 13.22 0.99 2.35
CA GLU A 108 13.41 1.94 1.24
C GLU A 108 12.19 2.88 1.06
N ILE A 109 10.99 2.30 1.01
CA ILE A 109 9.72 3.04 0.86
C ILE A 109 9.51 3.98 2.06
N ASN A 110 9.72 3.47 3.28
CA ASN A 110 9.55 4.24 4.51
C ASN A 110 10.52 5.42 4.57
N ASP A 111 11.78 5.21 4.23
CA ASP A 111 12.82 6.23 4.31
C ASP A 111 12.54 7.35 3.30
N ARG A 112 12.13 7.02 2.07
CA ARG A 112 11.72 8.04 1.09
C ARG A 112 10.47 8.80 1.52
N ARG A 113 9.44 8.10 2.01
CA ARG A 113 8.23 8.75 2.51
C ARG A 113 8.57 9.70 3.66
N ASN A 114 9.45 9.32 4.57
CA ASN A 114 9.84 10.16 5.69
C ASN A 114 10.63 11.38 5.26
N SER A 115 11.47 11.25 4.23
CA SER A 115 12.17 12.39 3.63
C SER A 115 11.20 13.43 3.07
N ILE A 116 10.17 12.99 2.35
CA ILE A 116 9.14 13.87 1.79
C ILE A 116 8.28 14.50 2.89
N VAL A 117 7.71 13.67 3.79
CA VAL A 117 6.66 14.13 4.72
C VAL A 117 7.23 14.88 5.93
N HIS A 118 8.43 14.52 6.40
CA HIS A 118 9.02 15.13 7.60
C HIS A 118 10.15 16.11 7.30
N ARG A 119 10.87 15.95 6.19
CA ARG A 119 11.96 16.88 5.81
C ARG A 119 11.57 17.84 4.68
N GLY A 120 10.39 17.67 4.10
CA GLY A 120 9.91 18.53 3.00
C GLY A 120 10.68 18.32 1.70
N GLU A 121 11.36 17.18 1.54
CA GLU A 121 12.09 16.89 0.32
C GLU A 121 11.12 16.68 -0.86
N PHE A 122 11.54 17.14 -2.03
CA PHE A 122 10.89 16.78 -3.29
C PHE A 122 11.53 15.53 -3.88
N THR A 123 10.76 14.81 -4.69
CA THR A 123 11.28 13.71 -5.51
C THR A 123 10.99 14.00 -6.98
N ASP A 124 11.92 13.57 -7.83
CA ASP A 124 11.72 13.57 -9.27
C ASP A 124 11.13 12.23 -9.74
N GLU A 125 10.87 12.17 -11.04
CA GLU A 125 10.23 11.07 -11.75
C GLU A 125 10.95 9.73 -11.54
N ALA A 126 12.24 9.63 -11.86
CA ALA A 126 12.95 8.36 -11.80
C ALA A 126 13.01 7.74 -10.37
N PRO A 127 13.39 8.50 -9.31
CA PRO A 127 13.33 7.98 -7.94
C PRO A 127 11.90 7.65 -7.49
N ALA A 128 10.89 8.40 -7.94
CA ALA A 128 9.50 8.07 -7.62
C ALA A 128 9.06 6.75 -8.25
N HIS A 129 9.41 6.51 -9.51
CA HIS A 129 9.12 5.26 -10.20
C HIS A 129 9.79 4.05 -9.54
N GLN A 130 11.02 4.19 -9.07
CA GLN A 130 11.72 3.15 -8.30
C GLN A 130 10.93 2.77 -7.04
N ILE A 131 10.54 3.77 -6.23
CA ILE A 131 9.79 3.53 -4.99
C ILE A 131 8.41 2.93 -5.27
N ILE A 132 7.76 3.32 -6.36
CA ILE A 132 6.47 2.78 -6.77
C ILE A 132 6.62 1.32 -7.24
N GLN A 133 7.71 0.97 -7.90
CA GLN A 133 8.04 -0.42 -8.23
C GLN A 133 8.33 -1.24 -6.97
N SER A 134 9.13 -0.74 -6.04
CA SER A 134 9.37 -1.37 -4.73
C SER A 134 8.05 -1.57 -3.97
N CYS A 135 7.15 -0.58 -4.01
CA CYS A 135 5.80 -0.70 -3.45
C CYS A 135 5.01 -1.81 -4.11
N ARG A 136 5.01 -1.91 -5.45
CA ARG A 136 4.30 -2.99 -6.16
C ARG A 136 4.82 -4.36 -5.72
N GLN A 137 6.13 -4.54 -5.76
CA GLN A 137 6.79 -5.79 -5.38
C GLN A 137 6.47 -6.17 -3.93
N PHE A 138 6.51 -5.21 -3.02
CA PHE A 138 6.15 -5.43 -1.62
C PHE A 138 4.68 -5.83 -1.46
N VAL A 139 3.77 -5.06 -2.08
CA VAL A 139 2.32 -5.26 -1.95
C VAL A 139 1.92 -6.62 -2.50
N GLU A 140 2.31 -6.95 -3.73
CA GLU A 140 2.02 -8.25 -4.34
C GLU A 140 2.74 -9.38 -3.57
N GLY A 141 4.00 -9.19 -3.18
CA GLY A 141 4.77 -10.18 -2.44
C GLY A 141 4.17 -10.58 -1.08
N VAL A 142 3.61 -9.62 -0.34
CA VAL A 142 2.93 -9.89 0.94
C VAL A 142 1.52 -10.41 0.71
N VAL A 143 0.71 -9.77 -0.14
CA VAL A 143 -0.69 -10.19 -0.33
C VAL A 143 -0.78 -11.60 -0.90
N ASN A 144 0.13 -11.99 -1.80
CA ASN A 144 0.15 -13.32 -2.42
C ASN A 144 0.46 -14.45 -1.44
N GLN A 145 0.89 -14.15 -0.20
CA GLN A 145 0.98 -15.15 0.88
C GLN A 145 -0.40 -15.56 1.43
N TYR A 146 -1.45 -14.80 1.10
CA TYR A 146 -2.82 -14.96 1.59
C TYR A 146 -3.83 -15.11 0.44
N ASP A 147 -3.62 -14.39 -0.66
CA ASP A 147 -4.43 -14.43 -1.88
C ASP A 147 -3.51 -14.53 -3.11
N PRO A 148 -3.17 -15.73 -3.60
CA PRO A 148 -2.24 -15.93 -4.72
C PRO A 148 -2.72 -15.34 -6.06
N ALA A 149 -4.02 -15.04 -6.20
CA ALA A 149 -4.59 -14.48 -7.42
C ALA A 149 -4.52 -12.95 -7.45
N PHE A 150 -4.08 -12.32 -6.36
CA PHE A 150 -4.01 -10.88 -6.27
C PHE A 150 -2.92 -10.29 -7.20
N SER A 151 -3.27 -9.22 -7.89
CA SER A 151 -2.30 -8.39 -8.60
C SER A 151 -2.79 -6.94 -8.67
N LEU A 152 -1.83 -6.02 -8.62
CA LEU A 152 -2.10 -4.60 -8.80
C LEU A 152 -2.34 -4.28 -10.29
N PRO A 153 -3.34 -3.45 -10.64
CA PRO A 153 -3.52 -3.00 -12.01
C PRO A 153 -2.25 -2.33 -12.56
N ALA A 154 -2.02 -2.44 -13.87
CA ALA A 154 -0.98 -1.67 -14.54
C ALA A 154 -1.23 -0.16 -14.38
N LEU A 155 -0.15 0.60 -14.13
CA LEU A 155 -0.19 2.06 -14.10
C LEU A 155 -0.15 2.61 -15.54
N GLY A 156 -0.75 3.78 -15.77
CA GLY A 156 -0.79 4.42 -17.08
C GLY A 156 -1.96 4.01 -17.99
N GLY A 157 -2.85 3.10 -17.54
CA GLY A 157 -4.06 2.70 -18.28
C GLY A 157 -5.15 3.77 -18.36
N GLY A 158 -4.94 4.94 -17.74
CA GLY A 158 -5.88 6.05 -17.63
C GLY A 158 -5.60 7.23 -18.56
N ALA A 159 -4.96 7.02 -19.72
CA ALA A 159 -4.98 8.00 -20.79
C ALA A 159 -6.43 8.21 -21.25
N ARG A 160 -7.15 9.13 -20.59
CA ARG A 160 -8.35 9.73 -21.14
C ARG A 160 -7.89 10.41 -22.41
N THR A 161 -8.18 9.80 -23.56
CA THR A 161 -8.13 10.47 -24.85
C THR A 161 -8.87 11.80 -24.69
N ARG A 162 -8.14 12.91 -24.77
CA ARG A 162 -8.79 14.21 -24.95
C ARG A 162 -9.58 14.09 -26.25
N PRO A 163 -10.89 14.37 -26.29
CA PRO A 163 -11.58 14.47 -27.58
C PRO A 163 -10.86 15.53 -28.42
N PRO A 164 -10.74 15.31 -29.74
CA PRO A 164 -10.07 16.26 -30.61
C PRO A 164 -10.74 17.63 -30.47
N VAL A 165 -9.92 18.65 -30.25
CA VAL A 165 -10.36 20.05 -30.28
C VAL A 165 -10.81 20.31 -31.71
N ILE A 166 -12.12 20.39 -31.92
CA ILE A 166 -12.67 20.91 -33.17
C ILE A 166 -12.38 22.41 -33.17
N GLN A 167 -11.41 22.83 -33.98
CA GLN A 167 -11.18 24.24 -34.28
C GLN A 167 -12.25 24.72 -35.29
N PRO A 168 -12.63 26.02 -35.22
CA PRO A 168 -13.80 26.57 -35.90
C PRO A 168 -13.74 26.52 -37.43
#